data_AF-A0AAD5J3C9-F1
#
_entry.id   AF-A0AAD5J3C9-F1
#
_cell.length_a   1.000
_cell.length_b   1.000
_cell.length_c   1.000
_cell.angle_alpha   90.00
_cell.angle_beta   90.00
_cell.angle_gamma   90.00
#
_symmetry.space_group_name_H-M   'P 1'
#
loop_
_entity.id
_entity.type
_entity.pdbx_description
1 polymer ?
#
loop_
_entity_poly.entity_id
_entity_poly.type
_entity_poly.pdbx_seq_one_letter_code
_entity_poly.pdbx_strand_id
1 'polypeptide(L)'
;MGRKWVVENQIGKKNLVIEDCDAKQSVYVYGCKDSVLQIQGKVNNITIDKCTKMGIVFKDVVAACEVVNCSGVEVQCQGSAPTISVDNTGGCQLYLSKDSMGTSITTAKSSEINVLVPGAQPDGDWGEHALPQQFIHIYKDGQFETTPVSHSGG
;
A
#
# COMPACT_ATOMS: atom_id res chain seq x y z
N MET A 1 21.40 8.87 16.01
CA MET A 1 19.98 8.46 15.81
C MET A 1 19.93 7.38 14.75
N GLY A 2 19.18 6.30 15.00
CA GLY A 2 19.05 5.20 14.04
C GLY A 2 18.31 5.67 12.79
N ARG A 3 18.74 5.20 11.61
CA ARG A 3 18.07 5.52 10.33
C ARG A 3 16.81 4.67 10.08
N LYS A 4 16.43 3.80 11.02
CA LYS A 4 15.40 2.79 10.81
C LYS A 4 14.55 2.62 12.05
N TRP A 5 13.24 2.74 11.89
CA TRP A 5 12.23 2.26 12.83
C TRP A 5 11.91 0.81 12.51
N VAL A 6 11.80 -0.01 13.54
CA VAL A 6 11.47 -1.43 13.43
C VAL A 6 10.27 -1.70 14.34
N VAL A 7 9.15 -2.09 13.73
CA VAL A 7 7.90 -2.42 14.42
C VAL A 7 7.60 -3.89 14.14
N GLU A 8 7.94 -4.74 15.10
CA GLU A 8 7.95 -6.19 14.91
C GLU A 8 6.99 -6.91 15.85
N ASN A 9 6.37 -7.98 15.34
CA ASN A 9 5.60 -8.96 16.11
C ASN A 9 4.51 -8.38 17.01
N GLN A 10 3.90 -7.27 16.58
CA GLN A 10 2.78 -6.65 17.31
C GLN A 10 1.50 -7.44 17.03
N ILE A 11 0.77 -7.80 18.10
CA ILE A 11 -0.46 -8.58 18.01
C ILE A 11 -1.58 -7.84 18.73
N GLY A 12 -2.69 -7.55 18.04
CA GLY A 12 -3.87 -6.91 18.63
C GLY A 12 -3.65 -5.44 19.04
N LYS A 13 -2.59 -4.78 18.57
CA LYS A 13 -2.23 -3.41 18.98
C LYS A 13 -2.83 -2.40 18.02
N LYS A 14 -3.85 -1.68 18.44
CA LYS A 14 -4.61 -0.75 17.58
C LYS A 14 -4.20 0.73 17.70
N ASN A 15 -3.19 1.02 18.51
CA ASN A 15 -2.77 2.37 18.87
C ASN A 15 -1.25 2.57 18.78
N LEU A 16 -0.57 1.85 17.88
CA LEU A 16 0.86 2.07 17.66
C LEU A 16 1.07 3.39 16.92
N VAL A 17 2.03 4.20 17.37
CA VAL A 17 2.32 5.52 16.79
C VAL A 17 3.83 5.73 16.70
N ILE A 18 4.29 6.28 15.58
CA ILE A 18 5.62 6.89 15.42
C ILE A 18 5.39 8.38 15.20
N GLU A 19 5.70 9.19 16.22
CA GLU A 19 5.48 10.64 16.21
C GLU A 19 6.68 11.40 15.62
N ASP A 20 7.89 11.12 16.11
CA ASP A 20 9.13 11.81 15.72
C ASP A 20 9.75 11.18 14.46
N CYS A 21 9.26 11.61 13.30
CA CYS A 21 9.71 11.13 11.98
C CYS A 21 10.71 12.09 11.34
N ASP A 22 11.75 11.54 10.72
CA ASP A 22 12.67 12.27 9.85
C ASP A 22 12.64 11.69 8.42
N ALA A 23 12.68 12.56 7.41
CA ALA A 23 12.60 12.16 6.00
C ALA A 23 13.76 11.27 5.52
N LYS A 24 14.83 11.11 6.32
CA LYS A 24 15.96 10.21 6.06
C LYS A 24 15.77 8.83 6.73
N GLN A 25 14.73 8.64 7.53
CA GLN A 25 14.44 7.39 8.22
C GLN A 25 13.59 6.45 7.37
N SER A 26 13.79 5.15 7.56
CA SER A 26 12.94 4.09 7.01
C SER A 26 12.07 3.49 8.11
N VAL A 27 10.87 3.01 7.79
CA VAL A 27 10.03 2.22 8.71
C VAL A 27 9.89 0.80 8.18
N TYR A 28 10.21 -0.18 9.01
CA TYR A 28 10.04 -1.60 8.68
C TYR A 28 9.08 -2.24 9.67
N VAL A 29 7.96 -2.73 9.15
CA VAL A 29 6.90 -3.39 9.92
C VAL A 29 6.94 -4.87 9.57
N TYR A 30 7.18 -5.75 10.55
CA TYR A 30 7.37 -7.17 10.27
C TYR A 30 6.61 -8.08 11.23
N GLY A 31 5.90 -9.08 10.67
CA GLY A 31 5.25 -10.12 11.46
C GLY A 31 4.09 -9.61 12.34
N CYS A 32 3.56 -8.42 12.06
CA CYS A 32 2.47 -7.84 12.84
C CYS A 32 1.12 -8.45 12.43
N LYS A 33 0.25 -8.68 13.43
CA LYS A 33 -1.07 -9.28 13.24
C LYS A 33 -2.14 -8.47 13.93
N ASP A 34 -3.27 -8.27 13.24
CA ASP A 34 -4.46 -7.64 13.81
C ASP A 34 -4.12 -6.31 14.54
N SER A 35 -3.31 -5.48 13.90
CA SER A 35 -2.72 -4.27 14.52
C SER A 35 -2.86 -3.05 13.62
N VAL A 36 -2.70 -1.86 14.18
CA VAL A 36 -2.75 -0.58 13.48
C VAL A 36 -1.56 0.28 13.89
N LEU A 37 -0.84 0.81 12.91
CA LEU A 37 0.29 1.72 13.10
C LEU A 37 0.04 3.05 12.38
N GLN A 38 0.24 4.14 13.11
CA GLN A 38 0.21 5.50 12.59
C GLN A 38 1.64 6.08 12.51
N ILE A 39 2.01 6.64 11.37
CA ILE A 39 3.31 7.28 11.11
C ILE A 39 3.03 8.74 10.79
N GLN A 40 3.16 9.62 11.79
CA GLN A 40 2.59 10.98 11.77
C GLN A 40 3.40 12.01 10.98
N GLY A 41 4.56 11.63 10.43
CA GLY A 41 5.43 12.51 9.68
C GLY A 41 5.93 11.91 8.36
N LYS A 42 6.87 12.62 7.76
CA LYS A 42 7.50 12.22 6.51
C LYS A 42 8.66 11.29 6.78
N VAL A 43 8.70 10.15 6.11
CA VAL A 43 9.80 9.18 6.15
C VAL A 43 10.30 8.90 4.74
N ASN A 44 11.47 8.28 4.61
CA ASN A 44 12.02 7.94 3.30
C ASN A 44 11.22 6.82 2.64
N ASN A 45 11.02 5.71 3.36
CA ASN A 45 10.28 4.55 2.90
C ASN A 45 9.57 3.84 4.05
N ILE A 46 8.55 3.08 3.70
CA ILE A 46 7.82 2.18 4.60
C ILE A 46 7.79 0.82 3.92
N THR A 47 8.19 -0.23 4.62
CA THR A 47 8.06 -1.62 4.16
C THR A 47 7.24 -2.40 5.19
N ILE A 48 6.21 -3.08 4.72
CA ILE A 48 5.28 -3.90 5.50
C ILE A 48 5.46 -5.35 5.03
N ASP A 49 6.03 -6.19 5.87
CA ASP A 49 6.45 -7.55 5.51
C ASP A 49 5.83 -8.60 6.43
N LYS A 50 5.33 -9.69 5.87
CA LYS A 50 4.71 -10.81 6.62
C LYS A 50 3.66 -10.40 7.64
N CYS A 51 2.88 -9.36 7.34
CA CYS A 51 1.83 -8.88 8.21
C CYS A 51 0.46 -9.46 7.80
N THR A 52 -0.45 -9.61 8.77
CA THR A 52 -1.80 -10.13 8.52
C THR A 52 -2.84 -9.29 9.26
N LYS A 53 -3.88 -8.79 8.57
CA LYS A 53 -4.86 -7.87 9.18
C LYS A 53 -4.18 -6.64 9.80
N MET A 54 -3.31 -5.98 9.02
CA MET A 54 -2.55 -4.82 9.46
C MET A 54 -3.10 -3.55 8.83
N GLY A 55 -3.37 -2.54 9.64
CA GLY A 55 -3.68 -1.18 9.19
C GLY A 55 -2.47 -0.27 9.31
N ILE A 56 -2.13 0.46 8.25
CA ILE A 56 -1.04 1.44 8.24
C ILE A 56 -1.61 2.78 7.79
N VAL A 57 -1.44 3.80 8.62
CA VAL A 57 -1.75 5.19 8.25
C VAL A 57 -0.45 5.96 8.27
N PHE A 58 -0.09 6.61 7.16
CA PHE A 58 1.13 7.41 7.09
C PHE A 58 0.88 8.76 6.41
N LYS A 59 1.70 9.75 6.76
CA LYS A 59 1.61 11.09 6.17
C LYS A 59 2.29 11.16 4.80
N ASP A 60 3.61 11.01 4.74
CA ASP A 60 4.36 11.12 3.48
C ASP A 60 5.48 10.08 3.41
N VAL A 61 5.76 9.59 2.21
CA VAL A 61 7.02 8.90 1.87
C VAL A 61 7.79 9.67 0.81
N VAL A 62 9.11 9.77 0.96
CA VAL A 62 9.98 10.39 -0.05
C VAL A 62 10.14 9.48 -1.26
N ALA A 63 10.30 8.17 -1.04
CA ALA A 63 10.57 7.20 -2.08
C ALA A 63 9.38 6.28 -2.32
N ALA A 64 9.07 5.39 -1.37
CA ALA A 64 8.10 4.32 -1.61
C ALA A 64 7.43 3.79 -0.34
N CYS A 65 6.25 3.20 -0.53
CA CYS A 65 5.60 2.28 0.40
C CYS A 65 5.55 0.88 -0.24
N GLU A 66 5.98 -0.14 0.48
CA GLU A 66 6.10 -1.50 -0.02
C GLU A 66 5.31 -2.46 0.87
N VAL A 67 4.40 -3.23 0.29
CA VAL A 67 3.63 -4.29 0.96
C VAL A 67 4.08 -5.63 0.40
N VAL A 68 4.68 -6.47 1.24
CA VAL A 68 5.34 -7.71 0.80
C VAL A 68 4.91 -8.88 1.68
N ASN A 69 4.58 -10.03 1.09
CA ASN A 69 4.24 -11.27 1.82
C ASN A 69 3.08 -11.11 2.82
N CYS A 70 2.12 -10.23 2.54
CA CYS A 70 1.08 -9.86 3.50
C CYS A 70 -0.29 -10.48 3.18
N SER A 71 -1.24 -10.37 4.11
CA SER A 71 -2.63 -10.69 3.84
C SER A 71 -3.63 -9.81 4.59
N GLY A 72 -4.63 -9.29 3.89
CA GLY A 72 -5.65 -8.41 4.45
C GLY A 72 -5.05 -7.14 5.06
N VAL A 73 -4.26 -6.40 4.28
CA VAL A 73 -3.60 -5.18 4.75
C VAL A 73 -4.31 -3.94 4.21
N GLU A 74 -4.49 -2.94 5.06
CA GLU A 74 -5.05 -1.64 4.69
C GLU A 74 -3.95 -0.58 4.83
N VAL A 75 -3.70 0.18 3.78
CA VAL A 75 -2.68 1.23 3.75
C VAL A 75 -3.34 2.55 3.35
N GLN A 76 -3.27 3.54 4.24
CA GLN A 76 -3.79 4.88 4.01
C GLN A 76 -2.67 5.90 3.95
N CYS A 77 -2.52 6.54 2.79
CA CYS A 77 -1.69 7.70 2.58
C CYS A 77 -2.50 8.97 2.88
N GLN A 78 -2.03 9.83 3.78
CA GLN A 78 -2.68 11.11 4.09
C GLN A 78 -2.07 12.30 3.32
N GLY A 79 -0.90 12.11 2.73
CA GLY A 79 -0.16 13.10 1.95
C GLY A 79 0.36 12.47 0.66
N SER A 80 1.67 12.54 0.42
CA SER A 80 2.27 12.10 -0.84
C SER A 80 2.99 10.75 -0.75
N ALA A 81 2.88 9.95 -1.81
CA ALA A 81 3.61 8.70 -2.00
C ALA A 81 3.94 8.52 -3.48
N PRO A 82 5.19 8.74 -3.94
CA PRO A 82 5.50 8.63 -5.37
C PRO A 82 5.27 7.22 -5.92
N THR A 83 5.62 6.19 -5.14
CA THR A 83 5.48 4.78 -5.53
C THR A 83 4.86 3.96 -4.40
N ILE A 84 3.93 3.08 -4.76
CA ILE A 84 3.45 2.00 -3.89
C ILE A 84 3.67 0.67 -4.63
N SER A 85 4.24 -0.32 -3.95
CA SER A 85 4.40 -1.67 -4.51
C SER A 85 3.71 -2.71 -3.64
N VAL A 86 3.07 -3.68 -4.26
CA VAL A 86 2.39 -4.79 -3.58
C VAL A 86 2.84 -6.13 -4.17
N ASP A 87 3.70 -6.84 -3.44
CA ASP A 87 4.29 -8.10 -3.85
C ASP A 87 3.84 -9.26 -2.95
N ASN A 88 3.51 -10.40 -3.56
CA ASN A 88 3.15 -11.64 -2.88
C ASN A 88 2.12 -11.45 -1.75
N THR A 89 1.09 -10.62 -2.00
CA THR A 89 0.13 -10.19 -0.97
C THR A 89 -1.30 -10.49 -1.40
N GLY A 90 -2.07 -11.13 -0.51
CA GLY A 90 -3.48 -11.46 -0.74
C GLY A 90 -4.43 -10.56 0.06
N GLY A 91 -5.19 -9.71 -0.62
CA GLY A 91 -6.06 -8.71 0.00
C GLY A 91 -5.28 -7.48 0.45
N CYS A 92 -5.37 -6.40 -0.33
CA CYS A 92 -4.79 -5.11 0.04
C CYS A 92 -5.69 -3.96 -0.39
N GLN A 93 -6.00 -3.07 0.56
CA GLN A 93 -6.79 -1.87 0.33
C GLN A 93 -5.84 -0.66 0.41
N LEU A 94 -5.72 0.09 -0.68
CA LEU A 94 -4.85 1.27 -0.78
C LEU A 94 -5.71 2.52 -0.82
N TYR A 95 -5.74 3.29 0.27
CA TYR A 95 -6.44 4.56 0.36
C TYR A 95 -5.49 5.70 0.00
N LEU A 96 -5.77 6.37 -1.12
CA LEU A 96 -4.98 7.51 -1.59
C LEU A 96 -5.49 8.83 -1.00
N SER A 97 -4.59 9.79 -0.82
CA SER A 97 -4.95 11.20 -0.64
C SER A 97 -5.07 11.92 -1.99
N LYS A 98 -5.63 13.13 -1.97
CA LYS A 98 -5.62 14.07 -3.12
C LYS A 98 -4.20 14.38 -3.61
N ASP A 99 -3.21 14.37 -2.71
CA ASP A 99 -1.80 14.63 -3.00
C ASP A 99 -1.05 13.39 -3.53
N SER A 100 -1.69 12.23 -3.54
CA SER A 100 -1.14 10.96 -4.05
C SER A 100 -1.88 10.42 -5.28
N MET A 101 -2.69 11.24 -5.96
CA MET A 101 -3.38 10.80 -7.18
C MET A 101 -2.45 10.43 -8.34
N GLY A 102 -1.20 10.91 -8.31
CA GLY A 102 -0.15 10.56 -9.27
C GLY A 102 0.74 9.38 -8.87
N THR A 103 0.40 8.64 -7.80
CA THR A 103 1.18 7.50 -7.32
C THR A 103 1.30 6.43 -8.41
N SER A 104 2.53 5.96 -8.65
CA SER A 104 2.77 4.75 -9.45
C SER A 104 2.55 3.52 -8.57
N ILE A 105 1.60 2.67 -8.94
CA ILE A 105 1.29 1.43 -8.22
C ILE A 105 1.76 0.24 -9.04
N THR A 106 2.60 -0.61 -8.46
CA THR A 106 3.04 -1.87 -9.07
C THR A 106 2.57 -3.06 -8.26
N THR A 107 2.17 -4.13 -8.94
CA THR A 107 1.73 -5.37 -8.30
C THR A 107 2.48 -6.57 -8.88
N ALA A 108 2.80 -7.54 -8.03
CA ALA A 108 3.41 -8.80 -8.44
C ALA A 108 2.91 -9.92 -7.53
N LYS A 109 2.47 -11.05 -8.11
CA LYS A 109 2.00 -12.24 -7.36
C LYS A 109 0.97 -11.91 -6.26
N SER A 110 0.13 -10.91 -6.50
CA SER A 110 -0.81 -10.38 -5.51
C SER A 110 -2.25 -10.49 -6.02
N SER A 111 -3.20 -10.57 -5.10
CA SER A 111 -4.64 -10.68 -5.41
C SER A 111 -5.49 -9.77 -4.54
N GLU A 112 -6.71 -9.46 -4.98
CA GLU A 112 -7.69 -8.67 -4.23
C GLU A 112 -7.13 -7.28 -3.83
N ILE A 113 -6.48 -6.63 -4.79
CA ILE A 113 -5.92 -5.29 -4.63
C ILE A 113 -6.94 -4.26 -5.09
N ASN A 114 -7.38 -3.39 -4.18
CA ASN A 114 -8.28 -2.29 -4.51
C ASN A 114 -7.61 -0.97 -4.12
N VAL A 115 -7.82 0.03 -4.97
CA VAL A 115 -7.37 1.40 -4.76
C VAL A 115 -8.60 2.25 -4.49
N LEU A 116 -8.63 2.90 -3.34
CA LEU A 116 -9.68 3.81 -2.95
C LEU A 116 -9.22 5.24 -3.20
N VAL A 117 -9.98 5.96 -4.02
CA VAL A 117 -9.76 7.37 -4.34
C VAL A 117 -10.77 8.24 -3.61
N PRO A 118 -10.34 9.37 -3.01
CA PRO A 118 -11.25 10.21 -2.23
C PRO A 118 -12.28 10.87 -3.15
N GLY A 119 -13.53 10.95 -2.67
CA GLY A 119 -14.59 11.64 -3.39
C GLY A 119 -14.28 13.12 -3.64
N ALA A 120 -15.03 13.74 -4.55
CA ALA A 120 -14.85 15.15 -4.91
C ALA A 120 -15.06 16.09 -3.71
N GLN A 121 -15.99 15.74 -2.82
CA GLN A 121 -16.31 16.48 -1.60
C GLN A 121 -15.54 15.93 -0.40
N PRO A 122 -15.27 16.76 0.65
CA PRO A 122 -14.55 16.33 1.85
C PRO A 122 -15.15 15.09 2.55
N ASP A 123 -16.47 14.96 2.52
CA ASP A 123 -17.23 13.84 3.11
C ASP A 123 -17.86 12.94 2.03
N GLY A 124 -17.32 12.98 0.81
CA GLY A 124 -17.78 12.14 -0.29
C GLY A 124 -17.33 10.69 -0.11
N ASP A 125 -18.14 9.76 -0.60
CA ASP A 125 -17.80 8.35 -0.62
C ASP A 125 -16.51 8.10 -1.42
N TRP A 126 -15.75 7.09 -0.99
CA TRP A 126 -14.56 6.65 -1.71
C TRP A 126 -14.95 5.92 -3.00
N GLY A 127 -14.31 6.28 -4.10
CA GLY A 127 -14.36 5.47 -5.32
C GLY A 127 -13.44 4.27 -5.17
N GLU A 128 -13.98 3.05 -5.27
CA GLU A 128 -13.20 1.82 -5.18
C GLU A 128 -12.85 1.31 -6.58
N HIS A 129 -11.56 1.02 -6.80
CA HIS A 129 -11.04 0.55 -8.08
C HIS A 129 -10.24 -0.73 -7.89
N ALA A 130 -10.77 -1.87 -8.34
CA ALA A 130 -10.05 -3.13 -8.36
C ALA A 130 -8.94 -3.09 -9.42
N LEU A 131 -7.70 -3.45 -9.02
CA LEU A 131 -6.61 -3.59 -9.97
C LEU A 131 -6.66 -4.96 -10.66
N PRO A 132 -6.44 -5.04 -11.99
CA PRO A 132 -6.36 -6.31 -12.70
C PRO A 132 -5.28 -7.22 -12.11
N GLN A 133 -5.65 -8.48 -11.90
CA GLN A 133 -4.75 -9.52 -11.39
C GLN A 133 -4.57 -10.69 -12.38
N GLN A 134 -5.29 -10.65 -13.51
CA GLN A 134 -5.18 -11.62 -14.59
C GLN A 134 -4.80 -10.91 -15.88
N PHE A 135 -3.96 -11.55 -16.69
CA PHE A 135 -3.45 -11.01 -17.94
C PHE A 135 -3.62 -12.05 -19.04
N ILE A 136 -4.01 -11.58 -20.22
CA ILE A 136 -4.07 -12.38 -21.44
C ILE A 136 -2.77 -12.15 -22.21
N HIS A 137 -2.13 -13.23 -22.63
CA HIS A 137 -0.91 -13.20 -23.44
C HIS A 137 -1.20 -13.87 -24.78
N ILE A 138 -1.07 -13.13 -25.89
CA ILE A 138 -1.34 -13.64 -27.24
C ILE A 138 -0.10 -13.46 -28.10
N TYR A 139 0.31 -14.53 -28.80
CA TYR A 139 1.42 -14.47 -29.76
C TYR A 139 0.92 -13.99 -31.13
N LYS A 140 1.41 -12.83 -31.59
CA LYS A 140 1.08 -12.21 -32.88
C LYS A 140 2.30 -11.51 -33.45
N ASP A 141 2.45 -11.57 -34.78
CA ASP A 141 3.50 -10.86 -35.52
C ASP A 141 4.93 -11.03 -34.96
N GLY A 142 5.24 -12.24 -34.44
CA GLY A 142 6.55 -12.58 -33.91
C GLY A 142 6.82 -12.16 -32.46
N GLN A 143 5.83 -11.62 -31.75
CA GLN A 143 5.97 -11.22 -30.34
C GLN A 143 4.73 -11.57 -29.50
N PHE A 144 4.88 -11.53 -28.17
CA PHE A 144 3.75 -11.63 -27.26
C PHE A 144 3.20 -10.24 -26.93
N GLU A 145 1.90 -10.05 -27.11
CA GLU A 145 1.16 -8.91 -26.60
C GLU A 145 0.46 -9.30 -25.30
N THR A 146 0.53 -8.43 -24.28
CA THR A 146 -0.08 -8.66 -22.97
C THR A 146 -1.12 -7.59 -22.67
N THR A 147 -2.32 -8.00 -22.28
CA THR A 147 -3.39 -7.09 -21.86
C THR A 147 -3.98 -7.52 -20.51
N PRO A 148 -4.35 -6.58 -19.63
CA PRO A 148 -5.06 -6.91 -18.40
C PRO A 148 -6.48 -7.41 -18.73
N VAL A 149 -6.96 -8.39 -17.97
CA VAL A 149 -8.36 -8.81 -18.00
C VAL A 149 -9.17 -7.82 -17.17
N SER A 150 -10.18 -7.20 -17.79
CA SER A 150 -11.23 -6.49 -17.07
C SER A 150 -12.41 -7.43 -16.82
N HIS A 151 -12.78 -7.62 -15.56
CA HIS A 151 -14.08 -8.18 -15.22
C HIS A 151 -15.03 -7.00 -14.99
N SER A 152 -16.14 -6.96 -15.71
CA SER A 152 -17.20 -5.95 -15.56
C SER A 152 -18.02 -6.18 -14.28
N GLY A 153 -17.33 -6.26 -13.14
CA GLY A 153 -17.90 -6.36 -11.79
C GLY A 153 -17.39 -5.20 -10.96
N GLY A 154 -17.82 -3.99 -11.32
CA GLY A 154 -17.44 -2.70 -10.72
C GLY A 154 -17.86 -1.57 -11.65
#